data_AF-A0A0G0YN26-F1
#
_entry.id   AF-A0A0G0YN26-F1
#
_cell.length_a   1.000
_cell.length_b   1.000
_cell.length_c   1.000
_cell.angle_alpha   90.00
_cell.angle_beta   90.00
_cell.angle_gamma   90.00
#
_symmetry.space_group_name_H-M   'P 1'
#
loop_
_entity.id
_entity.type
_entity.pdbx_description
1 polymer ?
#
loop_
_entity_poly.entity_id
_entity_poly.type
_entity_poly.pdbx_seq_one_letter_code
_entity_poly.pdbx_strand_id
1 'polypeptide(L)'
;MSQPLLPWDSLKSTNHPQLVWRSQLNDRYIIEMQRTGGYSGKLFVFDHNQSDQEIFSVDVGLSYLAMFGPDMADVQEWHGTFEYAVSMGNTLH
;
A
#
# COMPACT_ATOMS: atom_id res chain seq x y z
N MET A 1 -5.86 -13.48 6.16
CA MET A 1 -5.10 -12.86 5.06
C MET A 1 -5.86 -11.63 4.63
N SER A 2 -5.19 -10.50 4.47
CA SER A 2 -5.82 -9.25 4.02
C SER A 2 -6.02 -9.29 2.51
N GLN A 3 -6.98 -8.51 2.00
CA GLN A 3 -7.19 -8.29 0.57
C GLN A 3 -7.13 -6.77 0.28
N PRO A 4 -6.86 -6.37 -0.96
CA PRO A 4 -6.97 -4.98 -1.36
C PRO A 4 -8.37 -4.44 -1.06
N LEU A 5 -8.47 -3.19 -0.60
CA LEU A 5 -9.76 -2.55 -0.29
C LEU A 5 -10.62 -2.32 -1.54
N LEU A 6 -9.97 -2.24 -2.70
CA LEU A 6 -10.62 -1.98 -3.97
C LEU A 6 -10.07 -2.95 -5.03
N PRO A 7 -10.91 -3.44 -5.96
CA PRO A 7 -10.48 -4.34 -7.03
C PRO A 7 -9.29 -3.82 -7.84
N TRP A 8 -8.54 -4.71 -8.49
CA TRP A 8 -7.41 -4.37 -9.37
C TRP A 8 -7.79 -3.29 -10.40
N ASP A 9 -8.92 -3.45 -11.06
CA ASP A 9 -9.39 -2.55 -12.13
C ASP A 9 -10.00 -1.22 -11.66
N SER A 10 -10.04 -0.94 -10.36
CA SER A 10 -10.51 0.35 -9.82
C SER A 10 -9.45 1.45 -9.99
N LEU A 11 -9.09 1.73 -11.25
CA LEU A 11 -8.02 2.63 -11.69
C LEU A 11 -8.20 4.11 -11.29
N LYS A 12 -9.36 4.50 -10.75
CA LYS A 12 -9.69 5.91 -10.42
C LYS A 12 -10.40 6.12 -9.09
N SER A 13 -10.68 5.05 -8.34
CA SER A 13 -11.38 5.17 -7.07
C SER A 13 -10.35 5.24 -5.94
N THR A 14 -10.18 6.42 -5.35
CA THR A 14 -9.67 6.56 -3.98
C THR A 14 -10.81 6.65 -2.97
N ASN A 15 -12.06 6.42 -3.40
CA ASN A 15 -13.27 6.55 -2.58
C ASN A 15 -13.48 5.31 -1.69
N HIS A 16 -12.50 5.01 -0.86
CA HIS A 16 -12.69 4.14 0.28
C HIS A 16 -12.29 4.90 1.55
N PRO A 17 -13.13 4.93 2.60
CA PRO A 17 -12.90 5.78 3.78
C PRO A 17 -11.64 5.42 4.57
N GLN A 18 -11.14 4.20 4.41
CA GLN A 18 -9.88 3.75 5.02
C GLN A 18 -8.70 3.86 4.05
N LEU A 19 -8.90 4.10 2.75
CA LEU A 19 -7.81 4.17 1.79
C LEU A 19 -7.26 5.60 1.77
N VAL A 20 -6.01 5.74 2.21
CA VAL A 20 -5.31 7.03 2.22
C VAL A 20 -4.58 7.23 0.89
N TRP A 21 -3.95 6.17 0.41
CA TRP A 21 -3.16 6.21 -0.82
C TRP A 21 -3.13 4.83 -1.45
N ARG A 22 -3.08 4.81 -2.78
CA ARG A 22 -2.92 3.59 -3.57
C ARG A 22 -1.99 3.86 -4.74
N SER A 23 -1.15 2.88 -5.04
CA SER A 23 -0.36 2.87 -6.28
C SER A 23 -0.35 1.47 -6.87
N GLN A 24 -0.22 1.41 -8.20
CA GLN A 24 0.00 0.19 -8.96
C GLN A 24 1.43 0.25 -9.52
N LEU A 25 2.16 -0.87 -9.41
CA LEU A 25 3.51 -0.96 -9.95
C LEU A 25 3.66 -2.19 -10.85
N ASN A 26 4.27 -1.95 -12.02
CA ASN A 26 4.66 -2.97 -12.99
C ASN A 26 3.52 -3.92 -13.38
N ASP A 27 2.27 -3.43 -13.36
CA ASP A 27 1.04 -4.20 -13.60
C ASP A 27 0.95 -5.52 -12.79
N ARG A 28 1.61 -5.56 -11.63
CA ARG A 28 1.67 -6.74 -10.78
C ARG A 28 1.39 -6.45 -9.32
N TYR A 29 1.87 -5.32 -8.81
CA TYR A 29 1.75 -5.03 -7.38
C TYR A 29 0.74 -3.91 -7.15
N ILE A 30 -0.13 -4.10 -6.16
CA ILE A 30 -0.90 -3.02 -5.54
C ILE A 30 -0.23 -2.68 -4.22
N ILE A 31 -0.03 -1.39 -4.01
CA ILE A 31 0.37 -0.85 -2.72
C ILE A 31 -0.80 -0.04 -2.20
N GLU A 32 -1.26 -0.35 -0.99
CA GLU A 32 -2.31 0.40 -0.30
C GLU A 32 -1.81 0.89 1.05
N MET A 33 -2.03 2.17 1.29
CA MET A 33 -1.93 2.73 2.62
C MET A 33 -3.34 2.81 3.22
N GLN A 34 -3.58 1.99 4.24
CA GLN A 34 -4.87 1.89 4.91
C GLN A 34 -4.82 2.56 6.29
N ARG A 35 -5.80 3.41 6.59
CA ARG A 35 -5.94 4.07 7.89
C ARG A 35 -6.43 3.08 8.94
N THR A 36 -5.68 2.94 10.03
CA THR A 36 -6.03 2.10 11.19
C THR A 36 -6.38 2.92 12.42
N GLY A 37 -6.03 4.21 12.44
CA GLY A 37 -6.37 5.16 13.49
C GLY A 37 -6.18 6.61 13.04
N GLY A 38 -6.24 7.57 13.98
CA GLY A 38 -6.08 9.00 13.65
C GLY A 38 -4.71 9.30 13.03
N TYR A 39 -3.63 8.85 13.66
CA TYR A 39 -2.24 9.07 13.24
C TYR A 39 -1.51 7.76 12.89
N SER A 40 -2.28 6.71 12.61
CA SER A 40 -1.76 5.37 12.38
C SER A 40 -2.39 4.78 11.13
N GLY A 41 -1.58 4.10 10.35
CA GLY A 41 -2.06 3.24 9.30
C GLY A 41 -1.14 2.08 9.07
N LYS A 42 -1.47 1.31 8.05
CA LYS A 42 -0.74 0.13 7.67
C LYS A 42 -0.57 0.13 6.16
N LEU A 43 0.68 -0.01 5.73
CA LEU A 43 1.04 -0.16 4.33
C LEU A 43 0.96 -1.63 3.98
N PHE A 44 0.22 -1.97 2.94
CA PHE A 44 0.07 -3.32 2.40
C PHE A 44 0.61 -3.38 0.98
N VAL A 45 1.21 -4.51 0.65
CA VAL A 45 1.64 -4.85 -0.70
C VAL A 45 0.98 -6.16 -1.08
N PHE A 46 0.24 -6.14 -2.19
CA PHE A 46 -0.46 -7.29 -2.75
C PHE A 46 0.14 -7.67 -4.10
N ASP A 47 0.34 -8.97 -4.35
CA ASP A 47 0.79 -9.50 -5.63
C ASP A 47 -0.40 -10.03 -6.43
N HIS A 48 -0.75 -9.31 -7.51
CA HIS A 48 -1.86 -9.65 -8.39
C HIS A 48 -1.67 -10.99 -9.09
N ASN A 49 -0.43 -11.34 -9.44
CA ASN A 49 -0.14 -12.64 -10.05
C ASN A 49 -0.39 -13.81 -9.09
N GLN A 50 -0.51 -13.53 -7.79
CA GLN A 50 -0.86 -14.49 -6.74
C GLN A 50 -2.27 -14.25 -6.21
N SER A 51 -3.21 -13.87 -7.08
CA SER A 51 -4.62 -13.63 -6.72
C SER A 51 -4.79 -12.55 -5.63
N ASP A 52 -4.07 -11.44 -5.80
CA ASP A 52 -4.05 -10.30 -4.87
C ASP A 52 -3.64 -10.69 -3.43
N GLN A 53 -2.76 -11.69 -3.29
CA GLN A 53 -2.26 -12.13 -2.00
C GLN A 53 -1.41 -11.04 -1.34
N GLU A 54 -1.63 -10.81 -0.04
CA GLU A 54 -0.75 -9.99 0.80
C GLU A 54 0.64 -10.65 0.88
N ILE A 55 1.65 -10.00 0.31
CA ILE A 55 3.05 -10.45 0.35
C ILE A 55 3.87 -9.68 1.38
N PHE A 56 3.40 -8.50 1.79
CA PHE A 56 4.06 -7.68 2.80
C PHE A 56 3.07 -6.72 3.45
N SER A 57 3.24 -6.47 4.74
CA SER A 57 2.60 -5.34 5.39
C SER A 57 3.43 -4.80 6.56
N VAL A 58 3.32 -3.49 6.81
CA VAL A 58 4.05 -2.80 7.87
C VAL A 58 3.20 -1.67 8.44
N ASP A 59 3.25 -1.50 9.75
CA ASP A 59 2.61 -0.37 10.43
C ASP A 59 3.40 0.91 10.16
N VAL A 60 2.70 1.97 9.78
CA VAL A 60 3.29 3.28 9.45
C VAL A 60 2.59 4.39 10.20
N GLY A 61 3.34 5.45 10.52
CA GLY A 61 2.76 6.68 11.03
C GLY A 61 2.01 7.43 9.94
N LEU A 62 1.01 8.21 10.34
CA LEU A 62 0.36 9.18 9.46
C LEU A 62 0.60 10.60 9.96
N SER A 63 1.27 11.40 9.13
CA SER A 63 1.39 12.83 9.32
C SER A 63 0.03 13.52 9.09
N TYR A 64 -0.32 14.49 9.93
CA TYR A 64 -1.53 15.32 9.78
C TYR A 64 -2.84 14.56 9.54
N LEU A 65 -3.04 13.43 10.23
CA LEU A 65 -4.19 12.53 10.05
C LEU A 65 -4.36 11.99 8.61
N ALA A 66 -3.38 12.17 7.72
CA ALA A 66 -3.57 12.06 6.27
C ALA A 66 -4.82 12.80 5.76
N MET A 67 -5.16 13.93 6.37
CA MET A 67 -6.40 14.67 6.09
C MET A 67 -6.45 15.21 4.66
N PHE A 68 -5.29 15.44 4.04
CA PHE A 68 -5.15 15.95 2.68
C PHE A 68 -4.49 14.94 1.73
N GLY A 69 -4.41 13.67 2.13
CA GLY A 69 -3.56 12.67 1.49
C GLY A 69 -2.13 12.67 2.07
N PRO A 70 -1.27 11.76 1.59
CA PRO A 70 0.13 11.71 2.02
C PRO A 70 0.93 12.90 1.49
N ASP A 71 1.94 13.34 2.23
CA ASP A 71 2.93 14.25 1.67
C ASP A 71 3.98 13.50 0.83
N MET A 72 4.83 14.23 0.09
CA MET A 72 5.82 13.59 -0.79
C MET A 72 6.87 12.79 -0.02
N ALA A 73 7.17 13.16 1.23
CA ALA A 73 8.15 12.44 2.04
C ALA A 73 7.56 11.11 2.51
N ASP A 74 6.29 11.09 2.92
CA ASP A 74 5.54 9.87 3.25
C ASP A 74 5.55 8.89 2.05
N VAL A 75 5.22 9.39 0.84
CA VAL A 75 5.21 8.54 -0.37
C VAL A 75 6.59 7.99 -0.68
N GLN A 76 7.65 8.78 -0.52
CA GLN A 76 9.02 8.34 -0.78
C GLN A 76 9.49 7.28 0.22
N GLU A 77 9.14 7.41 1.49
CA GLU A 77 9.43 6.40 2.53
C GLU A 77 8.71 5.07 2.22
N TRP A 78 7.44 5.14 1.82
CA TRP A 78 6.65 3.95 1.49
C TRP A 78 7.17 3.26 0.23
N HIS A 79 7.60 4.03 -0.78
CA HIS A 79 8.26 3.50 -1.97
C HIS A 79 9.54 2.73 -1.61
N GLY A 80 10.43 3.30 -0.80
CA GLY A 80 11.66 2.62 -0.37
C GLY A 80 11.40 1.35 0.42
N THR A 81 10.41 1.37 1.32
CA THR A 81 10.01 0.21 2.11
C THR A 81 9.47 -0.92 1.21
N PHE A 82 8.67 -0.57 0.20
CA PHE A 82 8.17 -1.51 -0.77
C PHE A 82 9.30 -2.10 -1.66
N GLU A 83 10.23 -1.29 -2.16
CA GLU A 83 11.34 -1.78 -2.99
C GLU A 83 12.19 -2.80 -2.22
N TYR A 84 12.43 -2.52 -0.94
CA TYR A 84 13.09 -3.46 -0.04
C TYR A 84 12.29 -4.77 0.09
N ALA A 85 10.98 -4.70 0.36
CA ALA A 85 10.13 -5.88 0.50
C ALA A 85 10.10 -6.75 -0.78
N VAL A 86 10.00 -6.14 -1.96
CA VAL A 86 10.04 -6.87 -3.24
C VAL A 86 11.42 -7.47 -3.50
N SER A 87 12.50 -6.76 -3.19
CA SER A 87 13.86 -7.31 -3.35
C SER A 87 14.07 -8.56 -2.49
N MET A 88 13.62 -8.53 -1.23
CA MET A 88 13.70 -9.66 -0.29
C MET A 88 12.81 -10.83 -0.72
N GLY A 89 11.62 -10.55 -1.25
CA GLY A 89 10.71 -11.57 -1.79
C GLY A 89 11.22 -12.24 -3.07
N ASN A 90 11.98 -11.53 -3.91
CA ASN A 90 12.59 -12.06 -5.13
C ASN A 90 13.92 -12.83 -4.89
N THR A 91 14.46 -12.84 -3.68
CA THR A 91 15.72 -13.55 -3.37
C THR A 91 15.49 -15.03 -3.01
N LEU A 92 14.24 -15.50 -2.97
CA LEU A 92 13.87 -16.90 -2.78
C LEU A 92 13.41 -17.50 -4.12
N HIS A 93 14.35 -17.70 -5.03
CA HIS A 93 14.19 -18.61 -6.18
C HIS A 93 15.49 -19.39 -6.43
#